data_AF-A0A1F2X9D6-F1
#
_entry.id   AF-A0A1F2X9D6-F1
#
_cell.length_a   1.000
_cell.length_b   1.000
_cell.length_c   1.000
_cell.angle_alpha   90.00
_cell.angle_beta   90.00
_cell.angle_gamma   90.00
#
_symmetry.space_group_name_H-M   'P 1'
#
loop_
_entity.id
_entity.type
_entity.pdbx_description
1 polymer ?
#
loop_
_entity_poly.entity_id
_entity_poly.type
_entity_poly.pdbx_seq_one_letter_code
_entity_poly.pdbx_strand_id
1 'polypeptide(L)' 'MPTKNPRINVALAKPIYTLIERMAQERGLSLSMVIRDLVREALEIHEDAVLVRVADERVATLAGRKTLTHAEVWE' A
#
# COMPACT_ATOMS: atom_id res chain seq x y z
N MET A 1 -30.34 1.01 0.33
CA MET A 1 -29.44 1.88 -0.47
C MET A 1 -28.02 1.36 -0.33
N PRO A 2 -27.34 0.96 -1.42
CA PRO A 2 -25.91 0.73 -1.36
C PRO A 2 -25.23 2.08 -1.10
N THR A 3 -24.45 2.16 -0.03
CA THR A 3 -23.76 3.39 0.36
C THR A 3 -22.62 3.65 -0.64
N LYS A 4 -22.32 4.92 -0.96
CA LYS A 4 -21.26 5.31 -1.92
C LYS A 4 -19.89 4.69 -1.60
N ASN A 5 -19.64 4.35 -0.33
CA ASN A 5 -18.40 3.73 0.12
C ASN A 5 -18.67 2.32 0.64
N PRO A 6 -17.97 1.29 0.11
CA PRO A 6 -18.03 -0.06 0.67
C PRO A 6 -17.48 -0.06 2.09
N ARG A 7 -18.11 -0.83 2.97
CA ARG A 7 -17.70 -0.98 4.37
C ARG A 7 -17.23 -2.41 4.61
N ILE A 8 -16.09 -2.54 5.30
CA ILE A 8 -15.53 -3.82 5.72
C ILE A 8 -15.61 -3.85 7.25
N ASN A 9 -16.27 -4.87 7.79
CA ASN A 9 -16.31 -5.12 9.23
C ASN A 9 -15.34 -6.25 9.56
N VAL A 10 -14.40 -6.02 10.47
CA VAL A 10 -13.36 -6.99 10.85
C VAL A 10 -13.28 -7.08 12.36
N ALA A 11 -13.16 -8.29 12.89
CA ALA A 11 -12.89 -8.51 14.31
C ALA A 11 -11.37 -8.40 14.55
N LEU A 12 -10.97 -7.54 15.49
CA LEU A 12 -9.58 -7.36 15.87
C LEU A 12 -9.30 -7.99 17.22
N ALA A 13 -8.11 -8.55 17.39
CA ALA A 13 -7.63 -8.98 18.69
C ALA A 13 -7.55 -7.77 19.64
N LYS A 14 -7.93 -7.96 20.91
CA LYS A 14 -7.90 -6.91 21.93
C LYS A 14 -6.60 -6.08 21.97
N PRO A 15 -5.38 -6.66 21.95
CA PRO A 15 -4.15 -5.86 21.98
C PRO A 15 -4.02 -4.93 20.77
N ILE A 16 -4.40 -5.38 19.57
CA ILE A 16 -4.33 -4.58 18.34
C ILE A 16 -5.34 -3.44 18.42
N TYR A 17 -6.57 -3.75 18.85
CA TYR A 17 -7.62 -2.74 19.00
C TYR A 17 -7.20 -1.63 19.98
N THR A 18 -6.65 -1.99 21.14
CA THR A 18 -6.18 -1.01 22.14
C THR A 18 -5.05 -0.13 21.62
N LEU A 19 -4.15 -0.67 20.79
CA LEU A 19 -3.11 0.13 20.14
C LEU A 19 -3.72 1.16 19.19
N ILE A 20 -4.71 0.77 18.38
CA ILE A 20 -5.40 1.68 17.46
C ILE A 20 -6.18 2.76 18.24
N GLU A 21 -6.84 2.39 19.34
CA GLU A 21 -7.52 3.35 20.22
C GLU A 21 -6.56 4.40 20.75
N ARG A 22 -5.41 3.97 21.25
CA ARG A 22 -4.38 4.89 21.73
C ARG A 22 -3.88 5.82 20.62
N MET A 23 -3.60 5.28 19.44
CA MET A 23 -3.18 6.09 18.29
C MET A 23 -4.24 7.13 17.88
N ALA A 24 -5.51 6.75 17.91
CA ALA A 24 -6.62 7.65 17.61
C ALA A 24 -6.72 8.79 18.63
N GLN A 25 -6.58 8.47 19.93
CA GLN A 25 -6.54 9.46 21.01
C GLN A 25 -5.35 10.41 20.87
N GLU A 26 -4.14 9.90 20.66
CA GLU A 26 -2.93 10.69 20.52
C GLU A 26 -2.98 11.63 19.30
N ARG A 27 -3.64 11.21 18.21
CA ARG A 27 -3.79 12.00 16.98
C ARG A 27 -5.04 12.90 16.95
N GLY A 28 -5.95 12.77 17.91
CA GLY A 28 -7.25 13.47 17.88
C GLY A 28 -8.14 13.07 16.70
N LEU A 29 -8.02 11.82 16.22
CA LEU A 29 -8.76 11.29 15.08
C LEU A 29 -9.75 10.21 15.50
N SER A 30 -10.71 9.89 14.63
CA SER A 30 -11.60 8.74 14.85
C SER A 30 -10.91 7.42 14.49
N LEU A 31 -11.32 6.32 15.14
CA LEU A 31 -10.80 4.97 14.86
C LEU A 31 -10.90 4.61 13.38
N SER A 32 -12.02 4.96 12.74
CA SER A 32 -12.23 4.68 11.32
C SER A 32 -11.24 5.42 10.41
N MET A 33 -10.84 6.64 10.76
CA MET A 33 -9.83 7.38 9.99
C MET A 33 -8.45 6.74 10.17
N VAL A 34 -8.08 6.41 11.40
CA VAL A 34 -6.79 5.74 11.69
C VAL A 34 -6.71 4.39 10.98
N ILE A 35 -7.75 3.55 11.06
CA ILE A 35 -7.78 2.26 10.37
C ILE A 35 -7.72 2.42 8.86
N ARG A 36 -8.49 3.37 8.30
CA ARG A 36 -8.45 3.62 6.86
C ARG A 36 -7.03 3.97 6.40
N ASP A 37 -6.36 4.85 7.13
CA ASP A 37 -5.03 5.31 6.76
C ASP A 37 -3.98 4.19 6.92
N LEU A 38 -4.04 3.42 8.02
CA LEU A 38 -3.19 2.23 8.21
C LEU A 38 -3.39 1.18 7.11
N VAL A 39 -4.63 0.93 6.70
CA VAL A 39 -4.92 -0.03 5.62
C VAL A 39 -4.38 0.48 4.29
N ARG A 40 -4.50 1.77 3.99
CA ARG A 40 -3.92 2.37 2.79
C ARG A 40 -2.39 2.24 2.79
N GLU A 41 -1.73 2.62 3.88
CA GLU A 41 -0.27 2.50 4.03
C GLU A 41 0.20 1.05 3.88
N ALA A 42 -0.54 0.08 4.45
CA ALA A 42 -0.21 -1.33 4.29
C ALA A 42 -0.35 -1.81 2.84
N LEU A 43 -1.32 -1.30 2.09
CA LEU A 43 -1.49 -1.61 0.66
C LEU A 43 -0.37 -1.00 -0.18
N GLU A 44 0.04 0.25 0.11
CA GLU A 44 1.18 0.90 -0.55
C GLU A 44 2.48 0.11 -0.33
N ILE A 45 2.76 -0.32 0.90
CA ILE A 45 3.92 -1.18 1.21
C ILE A 45 3.86 -2.51 0.44
N HIS A 46 2.67 -3.10 0.34
CA HIS A 46 2.49 -4.34 -0.41
C HIS A 46 2.74 -4.13 -1.92
N GLU A 47 2.26 -3.02 -2.47
CA GLU A 47 2.49 -2.64 -3.87
C GLU A 47 3.98 -2.41 -4.14
N ASP A 48 4.68 -1.67 -3.30
CA ASP A 48 6.13 -1.45 -3.43
C ASP A 48 6.89 -2.77 -3.47
N ALA A 49 6.56 -3.71 -2.57
CA ALA A 49 7.18 -5.04 -2.58
C ALA A 49 6.90 -5.81 -3.87
N VAL A 50 5.73 -5.63 -4.50
CA VAL A 50 5.41 -6.21 -5.80
C VAL A 50 6.25 -5.55 -6.90
N LEU A 51 6.33 -4.22 -6.92
CA LEU A 51 7.06 -3.46 -7.92
C LEU A 51 8.57 -3.75 -7.89
N VAL A 52 9.15 -3.94 -6.71
CA VAL A 52 10.55 -4.35 -6.55
C VAL A 52 10.79 -5.70 -7.24
N ARG A 53 9.91 -6.69 -7.04
CA ARG A 53 10.05 -8.00 -7.71
C ARG A 53 9.99 -7.87 -9.24
N VAL A 54 9.08 -7.04 -9.76
CA VAL A 54 9.00 -6.77 -11.19
C VAL A 54 10.27 -6.11 -11.71
N ALA A 55 10.86 -5.17 -10.95
CA ALA A 55 12.13 -4.55 -11.30
C ALA A 55 13.27 -5.57 -11.32
N ASP A 56 13.36 -6.44 -10.32
CA ASP A 56 14.39 -7.49 -10.24
C ASP A 56 14.31 -8.46 -11.43
N GLU A 57 13.10 -8.90 -11.82
CA GLU A 57 12.89 -9.73 -13.01
C GLU A 57 13.35 -9.03 -14.30
N ARG A 58 13.07 -7.74 -14.42
CA ARG A 58 13.53 -6.94 -15.56
C ARG A 58 15.05 -6.83 -15.58
N VAL A 59 15.68 -6.55 -14.46
CA VAL A 59 17.15 -6.47 -14.34
C VAL A 59 17.80 -7.81 -14.69
N ALA A 60 17.28 -8.91 -14.14
CA ALA A 60 17.81 -10.26 -14.39
C ALA A 60 17.72 -10.64 -15.88
N THR A 61 16.66 -10.22 -16.57
CA THR A 61 16.46 -10.51 -18.00
C THR A 61 17.07 -9.47 -18.94
N LEU A 62 17.64 -8.37 -18.41
CA LEU A 62 18.23 -7.30 -19.21
C LEU A 62 19.61 -7.69 -19.78
N ALA A 63 20.35 -8.55 -19.07
CA ALA A 63 21.70 -8.96 -19.46
C ALA A 63 21.70 -9.56 -20.88
N GLY A 64 22.47 -8.93 -21.79
CA GLY A 64 22.61 -9.37 -23.18
C GLY A 64 21.51 -8.90 -24.15
N ARG A 65 20.55 -8.08 -23.69
CA ARG A 65 19.54 -7.46 -24.58
C ARG A 65 20.00 -6.08 -25.05
N LYS A 66 19.63 -5.71 -26.28
CA LYS A 66 19.83 -4.33 -26.78
C LYS A 66 18.94 -3.38 -25.98
N THR A 67 19.55 -2.44 -25.28
CA THR A 67 18.84 -1.36 -24.60
C THR A 67 18.62 -0.20 -25.56
N LEU A 68 17.49 0.49 -25.42
CA LEU A 68 17.21 1.73 -26.14
C LEU A 68 17.52 2.93 -25.24
N THR A 69 18.11 3.95 -25.80
CA THR A 69 18.32 5.26 -25.16
C THR A 69 16.98 6.01 -25.07
N HIS A 70 16.92 7.01 -24.18
CA HIS A 70 15.72 7.84 -24.02
C HIS A 70 15.29 8.51 -25.34
N ALA A 71 16.27 9.00 -26.12
CA ALA A 71 16.03 9.62 -27.42
C ALA A 71 15.47 8.63 -28.46
N GLU A 72 15.83 7.35 -28.39
CA GLU A 72 15.27 6.32 -29.28
C GLU A 72 13.81 5.96 -28.93
N VAL A 73 13.29 6.36 -27.75
CA VAL A 73 11.96 5.96 -27.25
C VAL A 73 10.96 7.12 -27.19
N TRP A 74 11.40 8.34 -26.88
CA TRP A 74 10.51 9.46 -26.49
C TRP A 74 10.47 10.64 -27.47
N GLU A 75 10.68 10.41 -28.77
CA GLU A 75 10.38 11.41 -29.82
C GLU A 75 8.95 11.97 -29.72
#